data_AF-A0A944BFV5-F1
#
_entry.id   AF-A0A944BFV5-F1
#
_cell.length_a   1.000
_cell.length_b   1.000
_cell.length_c   1.000
_cell.angle_alpha   90.00
_cell.angle_beta   90.00
_cell.angle_gamma   90.00
#
_symmetry.space_group_name_H-M   'P 1'
#
loop_
_entity.id
_entity.type
_entity.pdbx_description
1 polymer ?
#
loop_
_entity_poly.entity_id
_entity_poly.type
_entity_poly.pdbx_seq_one_letter_code
_entity_poly.pdbx_strand_id
1 'polypeptide(L)' 'MKRIKYKILPKDWTVPEQLSQCEIFVFESTLEGEHTKGNAKIAYERFGAEWGEGSGRRGQTYAIPTNFVRVEEDFEPFV' A
#
# COMPACT_ATOMS: atom_id res chain seq x y z
N MET A 1 -24.88 -12.96 -12.39
CA MET A 1 -23.66 -12.28 -11.88
C MET A 1 -24.07 -11.30 -10.79
N LYS A 2 -23.60 -11.47 -9.53
CA LYS A 2 -23.92 -10.54 -8.45
C LYS A 2 -22.96 -9.34 -8.53
N ARG A 3 -23.49 -8.15 -8.83
CA ARG A 3 -22.75 -6.89 -8.68
C ARG A 3 -22.39 -6.71 -7.21
N ILE A 4 -21.10 -6.74 -6.90
CA ILE A 4 -20.59 -6.30 -5.61
C ILE A 4 -20.88 -4.80 -5.54
N LYS A 5 -21.88 -4.40 -4.76
CA LYS A 5 -22.10 -2.99 -4.44
C LYS A 5 -20.94 -2.62 -3.51
N TYR A 6 -20.03 -1.76 -3.97
CA TYR A 6 -19.03 -1.15 -3.09
C TYR A 6 -19.78 -0.54 -1.91
N LYS A 7 -19.64 -1.19 -0.76
CA LYS A 7 -20.23 -0.74 0.50
C LYS A 7 -19.52 0.58 0.79
N ILE A 8 -20.28 1.66 0.84
CA ILE A 8 -19.78 2.97 1.27
C ILE A 8 -19.01 2.71 2.57
N LEU A 9 -17.72 3.07 2.58
CA LEU A 9 -16.86 2.79 3.72
C LEU A 9 -17.47 3.44 4.98
N PRO A 10 -17.54 2.72 6.12
CA PRO A 10 -18.07 3.27 7.36
C PRO A 10 -17.37 4.57 7.73
N LYS A 11 -18.11 5.49 8.36
CA LYS A 11 -17.59 6.81 8.75
C LYS A 11 -16.49 6.72 9.83
N ASP A 12 -16.41 5.57 10.48
CA ASP A 12 -15.45 5.13 11.49
C ASP A 12 -14.30 4.28 10.90
N TRP A 13 -14.12 4.27 9.58
CA TRP A 13 -12.98 3.60 8.94
C TRP A 13 -11.66 4.16 9.49
N THR A 14 -11.10 3.42 10.45
CA THR A 14 -9.83 3.71 11.10
C THR A 14 -8.86 2.59 10.79
N VAL A 15 -7.57 2.88 10.93
CA VAL A 15 -6.54 1.85 10.89
C VAL A 15 -6.74 0.92 12.08
N PRO A 16 -6.83 -0.41 11.87
CA PRO A 16 -7.00 -1.35 12.97
C PRO A 16 -5.77 -1.35 13.90
N GLU A 17 -5.94 -1.74 15.15
CA GLU A 17 -4.81 -1.88 16.07
C GLU A 17 -3.96 -3.12 15.73
N GLN A 18 -4.59 -4.17 15.17
CA GLN A 18 -3.98 -5.43 14.78
C GLN A 18 -4.70 -6.03 13.57
N LEU A 19 -3.99 -6.85 12.79
CA LEU A 19 -4.53 -7.56 11.63
C LEU A 19 -4.83 -9.02 12.00
N SER A 20 -5.90 -9.59 11.43
CA SER A 20 -6.10 -11.03 11.52
C SER A 20 -5.03 -11.79 10.73
N GLN A 21 -4.89 -13.09 10.98
CA GLN A 21 -3.82 -13.93 10.42
C GLN A 21 -3.67 -13.86 8.89
N CYS A 22 -4.77 -13.65 8.17
CA CYS A 22 -4.79 -13.66 6.69
C CYS A 22 -5.00 -12.26 6.09
N GLU A 23 -4.99 -11.21 6.90
CA GLU A 23 -5.10 -9.84 6.43
C GLU A 23 -3.74 -9.25 6.10
N ILE A 24 -3.73 -8.42 5.06
CA ILE A 24 -2.56 -7.68 4.61
C ILE A 24 -2.91 -6.21 4.57
N PHE A 25 -2.11 -5.40 5.26
CA PHE A 25 -2.21 -3.95 5.19
C PHE A 25 -1.46 -3.45 3.96
N VAL A 26 -2.21 -3.00 2.96
CA VAL A 26 -1.65 -2.45 1.72
C VAL A 26 -1.49 -0.95 1.85
N PHE A 27 -0.31 -0.42 1.50
CA PHE A 27 -0.01 1.00 1.66
C PHE A 27 0.86 1.53 0.51
N GLU A 28 0.79 2.85 0.32
CA GLU A 28 1.65 3.58 -0.61
C GLU A 28 3.04 3.80 0.01
N SER A 29 4.09 3.54 -0.76
CA SER A 29 5.49 3.65 -0.34
C SER A 29 6.33 4.43 -1.36
N THR A 30 7.53 4.85 -0.95
CA THR A 30 8.59 5.24 -1.88
C THR A 30 9.40 4.01 -2.30
N LEU A 31 10.08 4.06 -3.45
CA LEU A 31 11.01 3.05 -3.95
C LEU A 31 12.13 2.78 -2.93
N GLU A 32 12.57 3.82 -2.25
CA GLU A 32 13.58 3.80 -1.20
C GLU A 32 13.08 3.18 0.12
N GLY A 33 11.77 2.93 0.25
CA GLY A 33 11.19 2.33 1.45
C GLY A 33 11.27 3.23 2.69
N GLU A 34 11.15 4.55 2.51
CA GLU A 34 11.16 5.51 3.60
C GLU A 34 9.77 5.68 4.20
N HIS A 35 9.51 4.94 5.29
CA HIS A 35 8.19 4.85 5.91
C HIS A 35 7.99 5.91 7.00
N THR A 36 8.16 7.18 6.65
CA THR A 36 8.25 8.29 7.63
C THR A 36 6.91 8.88 8.07
N LYS A 37 5.83 8.69 7.29
CA LYS A 37 4.55 9.37 7.52
C LYS A 37 3.34 8.53 7.11
N GLY A 38 2.16 8.98 7.58
CA GLY A 38 0.86 8.43 7.18
C GLY A 38 0.75 6.91 7.36
N ASN A 39 0.16 6.25 6.37
CA ASN A 39 -0.03 4.80 6.39
C ASN A 39 1.29 4.02 6.30
N ALA A 40 2.32 4.57 5.65
CA ALA A 40 3.63 3.92 5.59
C ALA A 40 4.26 3.82 6.98
N LYS A 41 4.22 4.91 7.75
CA LYS A 41 4.70 4.90 9.14
C LYS A 41 3.95 3.89 10.00
N ILE A 42 2.63 3.85 9.87
CA ILE A 42 1.79 2.87 10.58
C ILE A 42 2.16 1.43 10.20
N ALA A 43 2.36 1.17 8.91
CA ALA A 43 2.76 -0.14 8.41
C ALA A 43 4.10 -0.60 9.02
N TYR A 44 5.07 0.31 9.10
CA TYR A 44 6.37 0.08 9.74
C TYR A 44 6.24 -0.15 11.25
N GLU A 45 5.54 0.73 11.95
CA GLU A 45 5.43 0.69 13.42
C GLU A 45 4.59 -0.48 13.95
N ARG A 46 3.60 -0.97 13.18
CA ARG A 46 2.59 -1.91 13.70
C ARG A 46 2.50 -3.24 12.97
N PHE A 47 2.73 -3.26 11.65
CA PHE A 47 2.37 -4.41 10.82
C PHE A 47 3.58 -5.12 10.19
N GLY A 48 4.78 -4.66 10.52
CA GLY A 48 6.03 -5.28 10.10
C GLY A 48 6.44 -4.93 8.67
N ALA A 49 6.10 -3.73 8.19
CA ALA A 49 6.83 -3.19 7.04
C ALA A 49 8.29 -2.94 7.44
N GLU A 50 9.21 -3.10 6.49
CA GLU A 50 10.65 -2.99 6.73
C GLU A 50 11.18 -1.69 6.12
N TRP A 51 12.08 -1.02 6.85
CA TRP A 51 12.74 0.18 6.34
C TRP A 51 13.65 -0.18 5.16
N GLY A 52 13.62 0.62 4.10
CA GLY A 52 14.37 0.31 2.86
C GLY A 52 13.59 -0.57 1.88
N GLU A 53 12.47 -1.16 2.29
CA GLU A 53 11.67 -2.05 1.45
C GLU A 53 10.46 -1.30 0.87
N GLY A 54 10.68 -0.71 -0.31
CA GLY A 54 9.71 0.14 -0.99
C GLY A 54 8.59 -0.58 -1.76
N SER A 55 8.71 -1.90 -1.94
CA SER A 55 7.78 -2.67 -2.77
C SER A 55 7.62 -4.11 -2.29
N GLY A 56 6.42 -4.66 -2.51
CA GLY A 56 6.15 -6.08 -2.26
C GLY A 56 5.76 -6.40 -0.81
N ARG A 57 5.82 -7.68 -0.45
CA ARG A 57 5.34 -8.21 0.84
C ARG A 57 6.43 -8.23 1.90
N ARG A 58 6.16 -7.61 3.04
CA ARG A 58 6.98 -7.67 4.28
C ARG A 58 6.04 -7.74 5.48
N GLY A 59 6.34 -8.59 6.46
CA GLY A 59 5.42 -8.83 7.59
C GLY A 59 3.99 -9.14 7.13
N GLN A 60 3.01 -8.45 7.73
CA GLN A 60 1.60 -8.47 7.30
C GLN A 60 1.25 -7.28 6.39
N THR A 61 2.19 -6.82 5.58
CA THR A 61 2.01 -5.64 4.72
C THR A 61 2.34 -5.92 3.26
N TYR A 62 1.83 -5.05 2.37
CA TYR A 62 2.21 -4.98 0.98
C TYR A 62 2.46 -3.52 0.58
N ALA A 63 3.69 -3.19 0.21
CA ALA A 63 4.08 -1.86 -0.25
C ALA A 63 3.84 -1.72 -1.76
N ILE A 64 3.12 -0.67 -2.16
CA ILE A 64 2.99 -0.25 -3.55
C ILE A 64 3.87 1.00 -3.74
N PRO A 65 4.96 0.93 -4.51
CA PRO A 65 5.79 2.10 -4.76
C PRO A 65 5.04 3.11 -5.64
N THR A 66 4.92 4.36 -5.16
CA THR A 66 4.14 5.41 -5.84
C THR A 66 4.96 6.64 -6.24
N ASN A 67 6.23 6.73 -5.86
CA ASN A 67 7.14 7.71 -6.46
C ASN A 67 7.49 7.24 -7.88
N PHE A 68 6.73 7.75 -8.85
CA PHE A 68 7.00 7.56 -10.26
C PHE A 68 8.12 8.50 -10.71
N VAL A 69 9.08 7.97 -11.46
CA VAL A 69 9.89 8.80 -12.34
C VAL A 69 9.06 9.03 -13.59
N ARG A 70 8.86 10.29 -13.98
CA ARG A 70 8.25 10.60 -15.28
C ARG A 70 9.20 10.08 -16.36
N VAL A 71 8.76 9.07 -17.09
CA VAL A 71 9.44 8.67 -18.32
C VAL A 71 9.02 9.66 -19.40
N GLU A 72 9.99 10.39 -19.95
CA GLU A 72 9.82 11.17 -21.18
C GLU A 72 10.03 10.22 -22.37
N GLU A 73 9.22 9.16 -22.43
CA GLU A 73 9.22 8.24 -23.57
C GLU A 73 7.85 8.33 -24.25
N ASP A 74 7.88 8.53 -25.57
CA ASP A 74 6.69 8.45 -26.40
C ASP A 74 6.23 6.99 -26.40
N PHE A 75 5.19 6.70 -25.62
CA PHE A 75 4.54 5.39 -25.65
C PHE A 75 3.90 5.20 -27.03
N GLU A 76 4.52 4.37 -27.87
CA GLU A 76 3.84 3.89 -29.07
C GLU A 76 2.60 3.08 -28.64
N PRO A 77 1.43 3.35 -29.23
CA PRO A 77 0.24 2.56 -28.93
C PRO A 77 0.52 1.09 -29.27
N PHE A 78 0.09 0.19 -28.39
CA PHE A 78 0.10 -1.24 -28.69
C PHE A 78 -0.79 -1.47 -29.92
N VAL A 79 -0.16 -1.76 -31.06
CA VAL A 79 -0.84 -2.14 -32.33
C VAL A 79 -1.22 -3.61 -32.29
#